data_AF-A0A4Y8BZU3-F1
#
_entry.id   AF-A0A4Y8BZU3-F1
#
_cell.length_a   1.000
_cell.length_b   1.000
_cell.length_c   1.000
_cell.angle_alpha   90.00
_cell.angle_beta   90.00
_cell.angle_gamma   90.00
#
_symmetry.space_group_name_H-M   'P 1'
#
loop_
_entity.id
_entity.type
_entity.pdbx_description
1 polymer ?
#
loop_
_entity_poly.entity_id
_entity_poly.type
_entity_poly.pdbx_seq_one_letter_code
_entity_poly.pdbx_strand_id
1 'polypeptide(L)' 'MLKEPPKAYAQMLKKEQDELVLSYMPALRAMAFRLKERLPSSIDVNDLISIGVEEMIKLSRRYDKEQ' A
#
# COMPACT_ATOMS: atom_id res chain seq x y z
N MET A 1 -1.94 27.44 13.90
CA MET A 1 -1.00 26.34 14.21
C MET A 1 -1.83 25.08 14.42
N LEU A 2 -1.85 24.17 13.45
CA LEU A 2 -2.58 22.90 13.59
C LEU A 2 -1.86 22.10 14.69
N LYS A 3 -2.55 21.83 15.80
CA LYS A 3 -1.99 21.03 16.89
C LYS A 3 -1.82 19.61 16.38
N GLU A 4 -0.62 19.06 16.52
CA GLU A 4 -0.38 17.66 16.21
C GLU A 4 -1.34 16.78 17.02
N PRO A 5 -1.89 15.73 16.41
CA PRO A 5 -2.77 14.82 17.13
C PRO A 5 -2.06 14.21 18.34
N PRO A 6 -2.80 13.91 19.42
CA PRO A 6 -2.26 13.15 20.55
C PRO A 6 -1.54 11.89 20.05
N LYS A 7 -0.36 11.58 20.58
CA LYS A 7 0.49 10.45 20.16
C LYS A 7 -0.27 9.13 20.02
N ALA A 8 -1.21 8.85 20.91
CA ALA A 8 -2.06 7.66 20.87
C ALA A 8 -2.96 7.61 19.62
N TYR A 9 -3.56 8.74 19.24
CA TYR A 9 -4.40 8.84 18.03
C TYR A 9 -3.56 8.68 16.76
N ALA A 10 -2.36 9.29 16.71
CA ALA A 10 -1.44 9.10 15.59
C ALA A 10 -1.01 7.64 15.41
N GLN A 11 -0.82 6.91 16.51
CA GLN A 11 -0.52 5.46 16.49
C GLN A 11 -1.70 4.63 16.00
N MET A 12 -2.92 4.94 16.44
CA MET A 12 -4.13 4.28 15.95
C MET A 12 -4.32 4.49 14.45
N LEU A 13 -4.18 5.73 13.96
CA LEU A 13 -4.24 6.03 12.53
C LEU A 13 -3.21 5.24 11.73
N LYS A 14 -1.96 5.21 12.19
CA LYS A 14 -0.90 4.42 11.54
C LYS A 14 -1.26 2.94 11.49
N LYS A 15 -1.79 2.39 12.60
CA LYS A 15 -2.20 0.98 12.67
C LYS A 15 -3.31 0.67 11.65
N GLU A 16 -4.34 1.52 11.56
CA GLU A 16 -5.42 1.35 10.57
C GLU A 16 -4.88 1.40 9.13
N GLN A 17 -3.95 2.32 8.85
CA GLN A 17 -3.31 2.42 7.53
C GLN A 17 -2.48 1.18 7.19
N ASP A 18 -1.74 0.64 8.15
CA ASP A 18 -0.95 -0.58 7.98
C ASP A 18 -1.87 -1.80 7.76
N GLU A 19 -2.94 -1.93 8.55
CA GLU A 19 -3.94 -3.01 8.40
C GLU A 19 -4.64 -2.96 7.04
N LEU A 20 -4.94 -1.75 6.54
CA LEU A 20 -5.49 -1.56 5.20
C LEU A 20 -4.54 -2.10 4.14
N VAL A 21 -3.26 -1.72 4.17
CA VAL A 21 -2.23 -2.22 3.23
C VAL A 21 -2.15 -3.75 3.28
N LEU A 22 -2.08 -4.33 4.47
CA LEU A 22 -2.02 -5.79 4.64
C LEU A 22 -3.24 -6.50 4.03
N SER A 23 -4.44 -5.94 4.19
CA SER A 23 -5.67 -6.52 3.62
C SER A 23 -5.66 -6.58 2.08
N TYR A 24 -4.99 -5.63 1.42
CA TYR A 24 -4.92 -5.55 -0.04
C TYR A 24 -3.69 -6.21 -0.66
N MET A 25 -2.69 -6.61 0.14
CA MET A 25 -1.49 -7.29 -0.36
C MET A 25 -1.77 -8.51 -1.25
N PRO A 26 -2.75 -9.40 -0.95
CA PRO A 26 -3.07 -10.51 -1.83
C PRO A 26 -3.54 -10.07 -3.23
N ALA A 27 -4.37 -9.02 -3.29
CA ALA A 27 -4.86 -8.46 -4.55
C ALA A 27 -3.72 -7.80 -5.35
N LEU A 28 -2.82 -7.09 -4.68
CA LEU A 28 -1.64 -6.49 -5.30
C LEU A 28 -0.72 -7.55 -5.91
N ARG A 29 -0.44 -8.65 -5.18
CA ARG A 29 0.32 -9.78 -5.72
C ARG A 29 -0.35 -10.37 -6.96
N ALA A 30 -1.67 -10.61 -6.91
CA ALA A 30 -2.40 -11.14 -8.05
C ALA A 30 -2.32 -10.20 -9.27
N MET A 31 -2.37 -8.87 -9.07
CA MET A 31 -2.14 -7.89 -10.14
C MET A 31 -0.73 -7.97 -10.71
N ALA A 32 0.30 -8.06 -9.87
CA ALA A 32 1.69 -8.17 -10.30
C ALA A 32 1.92 -9.43 -11.17
N PHE A 33 1.33 -10.58 -10.80
CA PHE A 33 1.39 -11.78 -11.62
C PHE A 33 0.69 -11.62 -12.97
N ARG A 34 -0.51 -11.01 -13.01
CA ARG A 34 -1.21 -10.72 -14.27
C ARG A 34 -0.42 -9.77 -15.18
N LEU A 35 0.30 -8.81 -14.61
CA LEU A 35 1.20 -7.94 -15.37
C LEU A 35 2.39 -8.73 -15.93
N LYS A 36 3.01 -9.58 -15.09
CA LYS A 36 4.17 -10.40 -15.47
C LYS A 36 3.89 -11.30 -16.69
N GLU A 37 2.67 -11.80 -16.85
CA GLU A 37 2.23 -12.59 -18.02
C GLU A 37 2.36 -11.85 -19.36
N ARG A 38 2.34 -10.50 -19.33
CA ARG A 38 2.39 -9.65 -20.52
C ARG A 38 3.72 -8.89 -20.66
N LEU A 39 4.68 -9.14 -19.77
CA LEU A 39 5.98 -8.48 -19.73
C LEU A 39 7.11 -9.42 -20.15
N PRO A 40 8.24 -8.89 -20.66
CA PRO A 40 9.42 -9.70 -20.97
C PRO A 40 9.88 -10.57 -19.80
N SER A 41 10.59 -11.66 -20.12
CA SER A 41 11.17 -12.57 -19.12
C SER A 41 12.21 -11.91 -18.21
N SER A 42 12.82 -10.81 -18.67
CA SER A 42 13.82 -10.05 -17.91
C SER A 42 13.24 -9.24 -16.74
N ILE A 43 11.93 -9.08 -16.66
CA ILE A 43 11.27 -8.34 -15.56
C ILE A 43 10.94 -9.30 -14.42
N ASP A 44 11.45 -9.04 -13.22
CA ASP A 44 11.10 -9.81 -12.03
C ASP A 44 9.72 -9.35 -11.49
N VAL A 45 8.87 -10.31 -11.12
CA VAL A 45 7.58 -10.03 -10.48
C VAL A 45 7.78 -9.42 -9.09
N ASN A 46 8.89 -9.71 -8.41
CA ASN A 46 9.20 -9.14 -7.10
C ASN A 46 9.47 -7.63 -7.17
N ASP A 47 10.00 -7.12 -8.29
CA ASP A 47 10.18 -5.68 -8.50
C ASP A 47 8.82 -4.98 -8.59
N LEU A 48 7.88 -5.59 -9.33
CA LEU A 48 6.50 -5.09 -9.47
C LEU A 48 5.77 -5.09 -8.12
N ILE A 49 5.92 -6.16 -7.34
CA ILE A 49 5.32 -6.26 -6.00
C ILE A 49 5.94 -5.21 -5.08
N SER A 50 7.26 -5.04 -5.09
CA SER A 50 7.97 -4.11 -4.21
C SER A 50 7.55 -2.66 -4.46
N ILE A 51 7.56 -2.23 -5.73
CA ILE A 51 7.09 -0.89 -6.12
C ILE A 51 5.61 -0.71 -5.78
N GLY A 52 4.78 -1.72 -6.03
CA GLY A 52 3.36 -1.69 -5.70
C GLY A 52 3.11 -1.51 -4.20
N VAL A 53 3.84 -2.24 -3.35
CA VAL A 53 3.72 -2.13 -1.89
C VAL A 53 4.17 -0.75 -1.41
N GLU A 54 5.26 -0.21 -1.95
CA GLU A 54 5.73 1.14 -1.64
C GLU A 54 4.65 2.19 -1.92
N GLU A 55 4.05 2.16 -3.11
CA GLU A 55 3.00 3.11 -3.49
C GLU A 55 1.71 2.90 -2.68
N MET A 56 1.36 1.65 -2.36
CA MET A 56 0.19 1.35 -1.52
C MET A 56 0.36 1.91 -0.10
N ILE A 57 1.56 1.87 0.48
CA ILE A 57 1.86 2.50 1.78
C ILE A 57 1.76 4.03 1.71
N LYS A 58 2.19 4.65 0.60
CA LYS A 58 2.05 6.09 0.40
C LYS A 58 0.57 6.48 0.22
N LEU A 59 -0.20 5.65 -0.46
CA LEU A 59 -1.62 5.85 -0.70
C LEU A 59 -2.42 5.71 0.60
N SER A 60 -2.16 4.69 1.42
CA SER A 60 -2.89 4.47 2.67
C SER A 60 -2.83 5.67 3.62
N ARG A 61 -1.73 6.44 3.60
CA ARG A 61 -1.56 7.67 4.39
C ARG A 61 -2.45 8.83 3.97
N ARG A 62 -2.90 8.84 2.71
CA ARG A 62 -3.70 9.90 2.09
C ARG A 62 -5.11 9.45 1.74
N TYR A 63 -5.40 8.18 1.97
CA TYR A 63 -6.67 7.56 1.63
C TYR A 63 -7.77 8.14 2.52
N ASP A 64 -8.72 8.81 1.89
CA ASP A 64 -9.94 9.28 2.51
C ASP A 64 -11.04 8.24 2.25
N LYS A 65 -11.61 7.67 3.31
CA LYS A 65 -12.67 6.64 3.19
C LYS A 65 -14.01 7.24 2.73
N GLU A 66 -14.18 8.56 2.81
CA GLU A 66 -15.42 9.27 2.52
C GLU A 66 -15.45 9.94 1.13
N GLN A 67 -14.34 9.89 0.38
CA GLN A 67 -14.29 10.24 -1.06
C GLN A 67 -14.67 9.06 -1.95
#